data_AF-A0A7G5MZA6-F1
#
_entry.id   AF-A0A7G5MZA6-F1
#
_cell.length_a   1.000
_cell.length_b   1.000
_cell.length_c   1.000
_cell.angle_alpha   90.00
_cell.angle_beta   90.00
_cell.angle_gamma   90.00
#
_symmetry.space_group_name_H-M   'P 1'
#
loop_
_entity.id
_entity.type
_entity.pdbx_description
1 polymer ?
#
loop_
_entity_poly.entity_id
_entity_poly.type
_entity_poly.pdbx_seq_one_letter_code
_entity_poly.pdbx_strand_id
1 'polypeptide(L)'
;MYIPLKSLFSRHKGIGVQFTDEPTGNLDSQTSQEVLGLFQAASRRFHQTLVMITHNEEIAQVADRTIRIEDGKIVESGWSS
;
A
#
# COMPACT_ATOMS: atom_id res chain seq x y z
N MET A 1 -0.46 6.14 14.98
CA MET A 1 0.86 6.56 14.45
C MET A 1 0.66 7.91 13.75
N TYR A 2 1.35 8.98 14.15
CA TYR A 2 1.22 10.29 13.50
C TYR A 2 2.52 10.57 12.73
N ILE A 3 2.47 10.38 11.41
CA ILE A 3 3.57 10.77 10.51
C ILE A 3 3.12 12.07 9.85
N PRO A 4 3.77 13.22 10.11
CA PRO A 4 3.45 14.44 9.40
C PRO A 4 3.87 14.28 7.93
N LEU A 5 2.91 13.95 7.08
CA LEU A 5 3.12 13.90 5.64
C LEU A 5 3.11 15.34 5.11
N LYS A 6 4.19 15.75 4.43
CA LYS A 6 4.15 16.94 3.58
C LYS A 6 3.14 16.66 2.45
N SER A 7 2.47 17.72 1.98
CA SER A 7 1.46 17.68 0.91
C SER A 7 1.82 16.65 -0.17
N LEU A 8 0.83 15.85 -0.59
CA LEU A 8 0.95 14.81 -1.62
C LEU A 8 1.60 15.32 -2.92
N PHE A 9 1.56 16.63 -3.16
CA PHE A 9 2.12 17.33 -4.32
C PHE A 9 3.45 18.04 -4.05
N SER A 10 4.07 17.86 -2.89
CA SER A 10 5.40 18.38 -2.60
C SER A 10 6.41 17.67 -3.48
N ARG A 11 7.08 18.42 -4.36
CA ARG A 11 8.10 17.91 -5.30
C ARG A 11 9.32 17.43 -4.50
N HIS A 12 9.25 16.21 -3.95
CA HIS A 12 10.41 15.50 -3.45
C HIS A 12 11.28 15.12 -4.65
N LYS A 13 12.55 15.55 -4.64
CA LYS A 13 13.56 15.15 -5.63
C LYS A 13 14.12 13.74 -5.38
N GLY A 14 13.40 12.88 -4.65
CA GLY A 14 13.84 11.55 -4.22
C GLY A 14 12.68 10.57 -4.06
N ILE A 15 13.00 9.29 -3.78
CA ILE A 15 12.05 8.18 -3.59
C ILE A 15 11.09 8.53 -2.43
N GLY A 16 9.79 8.66 -2.73
CA GLY A 16 8.75 8.95 -1.74
C GLY A 16 8.12 7.67 -1.20
N VAL A 17 7.59 7.71 0.03
CA VAL A 17 6.80 6.62 0.61
C VAL A 17 5.36 7.08 0.78
N GLN A 18 4.41 6.33 0.21
CA GLN A 18 2.99 6.55 0.38
C GLN A 18 2.46 5.54 1.40
N PHE A 19 1.79 6.04 2.44
CA PHE A 19 1.09 5.22 3.42
C PHE A 19 -0.41 5.30 3.15
N THR A 20 -1.06 4.16 2.95
CA THR A 20 -2.52 4.08 2.74
C THR A 20 -3.15 3.14 3.75
N ASP A 21 -4.16 3.63 4.46
CA ASP A 21 -4.91 2.88 5.45
C ASP A 21 -6.23 2.41 4.83
N GLU A 22 -6.33 1.12 4.54
CA GLU A 22 -7.49 0.45 3.90
C GLU A 22 -8.12 1.22 2.73
N PRO A 23 -7.36 1.58 1.67
CA PRO A 23 -7.82 2.52 0.64
C PRO A 23 -8.97 2.00 -0.23
N THR A 24 -9.33 0.72 -0.14
CA THR A 24 -10.38 0.07 -0.93
C THR A 24 -11.52 -0.51 -0.09
N GLY A 25 -11.56 -0.28 1.24
CA GLY A 25 -12.47 -0.99 2.15
C GLY A 25 -13.98 -0.82 1.87
N ASN A 26 -14.37 0.25 1.16
CA ASN A 26 -15.77 0.54 0.80
C ASN A 26 -16.09 0.31 -0.69
N LEU A 27 -15.18 -0.28 -1.45
CA LEU A 27 -15.35 -0.51 -2.88
C LEU A 27 -15.78 -1.96 -3.15
N ASP A 28 -16.51 -2.18 -4.24
CA ASP A 28 -16.72 -3.53 -4.73
C ASP A 28 -15.41 -4.15 -5.24
N SER A 29 -15.40 -5.47 -5.46
CA SER A 29 -14.19 -6.21 -5.84
C SER A 29 -13.59 -5.73 -7.16
N GLN A 30 -14.41 -5.36 -8.15
CA GLN A 30 -13.92 -4.88 -9.44
C GLN A 30 -13.27 -3.50 -9.29
N THR A 31 -13.97 -2.55 -8.67
CA THR A 31 -13.45 -1.20 -8.46
C THR A 31 -12.20 -1.20 -7.57
N SER A 32 -12.13 -2.09 -6.58
CA SER A 32 -10.94 -2.28 -5.74
C SER A 32 -9.70 -2.65 -6.57
N GLN A 33 -9.84 -3.60 -7.49
CA GLN A 33 -8.73 -4.03 -8.35
C GLN A 33 -8.25 -2.91 -9.29
N GLU A 34 -9.17 -2.13 -9.85
CA GLU A 34 -8.83 -0.97 -10.69
C GLU A 34 -8.04 0.08 -9.91
N VAL A 35 -8.48 0.42 -8.69
CA VAL A 35 -7.80 1.38 -7.81
C VAL A 35 -6.41 0.88 -7.41
N LEU A 36 -6.25 -0.41 -7.09
CA LEU A 36 -4.94 -1.00 -6.81
C LEU A 36 -4.02 -0.93 -8.01
N GLY A 37 -4.52 -1.20 -9.22
CA GLY A 37 -3.78 -1.04 -10.45
C GLY A 37 -3.25 0.38 -10.64
N LEU A 38 -4.08 1.39 -10.33
CA LEU A 38 -3.66 2.80 -10.36
C LEU A 38 -2.57 3.11 -9.33
N PHE A 39 -2.68 2.59 -8.10
CA PHE A 39 -1.65 2.75 -7.08
C PHE A 39 -0.31 2.12 -7.50
N GLN A 40 -0.34 0.90 -8.03
CA GLN A 40 0.86 0.21 -8.53
C GLN A 40 1.48 0.97 -9.69
N ALA A 41 0.67 1.44 -10.64
CA ALA A 41 1.15 2.23 -11.78
C ALA A 41 1.79 3.55 -11.33
N ALA A 42 1.16 4.27 -10.40
CA ALA A 42 1.70 5.51 -9.84
C ALA A 42 3.02 5.26 -9.09
N SER A 43 3.05 4.25 -8.22
CA SER A 43 4.24 3.82 -7.48
C SER A 43 5.42 3.57 -8.41
N ARG A 44 5.22 2.78 -9.48
CA ARG A 44 6.24 2.51 -10.51
C ARG A 44 6.63 3.78 -11.28
N ARG A 45 5.65 4.59 -11.69
CA ARG A 45 5.88 5.81 -12.51
C ARG A 45 6.70 6.87 -11.79
N PHE A 46 6.46 7.03 -10.50
CA PHE A 46 7.10 8.04 -9.67
C PHE A 46 8.25 7.49 -8.81
N HIS A 47 8.59 6.20 -8.94
CA HIS A 47 9.60 5.52 -8.14
C HIS A 47 9.36 5.71 -6.64
N GLN A 48 8.14 5.40 -6.20
CA GLN A 48 7.72 5.51 -4.81
C GLN A 48 7.55 4.12 -4.19
N THR A 49 7.62 4.03 -2.86
CA THR A 49 7.21 2.84 -2.12
C THR A 49 5.79 3.02 -1.63
N LEU A 50 4.93 2.04 -1.86
CA LEU A 50 3.58 2.01 -1.31
C LEU A 50 3.55 1.06 -0.11
N VAL A 51 3.11 1.57 1.04
CA VAL A 51 2.80 0.78 2.24
C VAL A 51 1.30 0.86 2.46
N MET A 52 0.62 -0.27 2.28
CA MET A 52 -0.82 -0.37 2.39
C MET A 52 -1.21 -1.26 3.57
N ILE A 53 -2.17 -0.80 4.36
CA ILE A 53 -2.87 -1.62 5.36
C ILE A 53 -4.14 -2.14 4.71
N THR A 54 -4.39 -3.44 4.84
CA THR A 54 -5.62 -4.07 4.36
C THR A 54 -5.89 -5.35 5.15
N HIS A 55 -7.17 -5.66 5.35
CA HIS A 55 -7.63 -6.96 5.83
C HIS A 55 -8.08 -7.88 4.68
N ASN A 56 -7.99 -7.44 3.42
CA ASN A 56 -8.32 -8.24 2.25
C ASN A 56 -7.10 -9.06 1.79
N GLU A 57 -7.20 -10.38 1.92
CA GLU A 57 -6.12 -11.31 1.56
C GLU A 57 -5.80 -11.32 0.07
N GLU A 58 -6.79 -11.18 -0.82
CA GLU A 58 -6.58 -11.12 -2.27
C GLU A 58 -5.74 -9.89 -2.65
N ILE A 59 -5.97 -8.77 -1.98
CA ILE A 59 -5.17 -7.54 -2.15
C ILE A 59 -3.76 -7.72 -1.58
N ALA A 60 -3.62 -8.38 -0.43
CA ALA A 60 -2.31 -8.64 0.16
C ALA A 60 -1.45 -9.54 -0.75
N GLN A 61 -2.06 -10.47 -1.49
CA GLN A 61 -1.34 -11.38 -2.40
C GLN A 61 -0.73 -10.66 -3.61
N VAL A 62 -1.28 -9.50 -4.03
CA VAL A 62 -0.71 -8.75 -5.16
C VAL A 62 0.45 -7.83 -4.77
N ALA A 63 0.77 -7.72 -3.48
CA ALA A 63 1.88 -6.91 -3.00
C ALA A 63 3.22 -7.60 -3.24
N ASP A 64 4.30 -6.82 -3.46
CA ASP A 64 5.66 -7.37 -3.57
C ASP A 64 6.11 -8.04 -2.25
N ARG A 65 5.64 -7.51 -1.11
CA ARG A 65 5.92 -8.03 0.23
C ARG A 65 4.69 -7.92 1.12
N THR A 66 4.44 -8.96 1.90
CA THR A 66 3.35 -8.99 2.88
C THR A 66 3.91 -9.18 4.29
N ILE A 67 3.35 -8.44 5.24
CA ILE A 67 3.67 -8.52 6.67
C ILE A 67 2.34 -8.69 7.41
N ARG A 68 2.16 -9.84 8.06
CA ARG A 68 0.98 -10.13 8.87
C ARG A 68 1.27 -9.80 10.33
N ILE A 69 0.37 -9.01 10.93
CA ILE A 69 0.47 -8.54 12.32
C ILE A 69 -0.74 -9.05 13.09
N GLU A 70 -0.50 -9.69 14.23
CA GLU A 70 -1.52 -10.16 15.17
C GLU A 70 -1.12 -9.74 16.59
N ASP A 71 -2.05 -9.21 17.37
CA ASP A 71 -1.82 -8.73 18.75
C ASP A 71 -0.59 -7.82 18.89
N GLY A 72 -0.36 -6.97 17.89
CA GLY A 72 0.77 -6.02 17.85
C GLY A 72 2.13 -6.68 17.55
N LYS A 73 2.17 -7.95 17.14
CA LYS A 73 3.39 -8.68 16.79
C LYS A 73 3.36 -9.10 15.32
N ILE A 74 4.52 -9.06 14.67
CA ILE A 74 4.68 -9.66 13.34
C ILE A 74 4.70 -11.17 13.52
N VAL A 75 3.72 -11.84 12.91
CA VAL A 75 3.58 -13.31 12.97
C VAL A 75 4.03 -13.98 11.68
N GLU A 76 4.05 -13.24 10.56
CA GLU A 76 4.51 -13.72 9.27
C GLU A 76 5.02 -12.57 8.41
N SER A 77 6.06 -12.80 7.62
CA SER A 77 6.48 -11.87 6.58
C SER A 77 7.13 -12.61 5.42
N GLY A 78 6.79 -12.24 4.19
CA GLY A 78 7.32 -12.87 2.98
C GLY A 78 7.30 -11.92 1.79
N TRP A 79 8.14 -12.22 0.81
CA TRP A 79 8.10 -11.59 -0.51
C TRP A 79 7.26 -12.47 -1.43
N SER A 80 6.40 -11.85 -2.23
CA SER A 80 5.71 -12.56 -3.31
C SER A 80 6.74 -12.87 -4.39
N SER A 81 6.82 -14.14 -4.79
CA SER A 81 7.75 -14.67 -5.79
C SER A 81 7.28 -14.40 -7.22
#